data_AF-A0A085Z1G3-F1
#
_entry.id   AF-A0A085Z1G3-F1
#
_cell.length_a   1.000
_cell.length_b   1.000
_cell.length_c   1.000
_cell.angle_alpha   90.00
_cell.angle_beta   90.00
_cell.angle_gamma   90.00
#
_symmetry.space_group_name_H-M   'P 1'
#
loop_
_entity.id
_entity.type
_entity.pdbx_description
1 polymer ?
#
loop_
_entity_poly.entity_id
_entity_poly.type
_entity_poly.pdbx_seq_one_letter_code
_entity_poly.pdbx_strand_id
1 'polypeptide(L)'
;MDRKKSFFLFIILLGLSDLLSAQKKTEKDIWSGTYMVNEISKGVSRTTDTLEVSRIKDADPRDIPASEESDLARWSMTSKRDGGKDKMTVKRFLFDVENDSDAYQEFGWTDLHKAGKINCIDGGHFFICQTQPNTAVTFGKDETYFTKTGIFGIWLHYGVVELQKK
;
A
#
# COMPACT_ATOMS: atom_id res chain seq x y z
N MET A 1 -29.80 -37.75 52.75
CA MET A 1 -28.99 -36.62 53.28
C MET A 1 -27.54 -37.00 53.05
N ASP A 2 -26.71 -36.35 52.27
CA ASP A 2 -26.70 -35.01 51.67
C ASP A 2 -25.85 -35.12 50.38
N ARG A 3 -26.33 -34.70 49.20
CA ARG A 3 -26.42 -33.32 48.70
C ARG A 3 -25.04 -32.70 48.42
N LYS A 4 -24.71 -32.70 47.13
CA LYS A 4 -23.97 -31.67 46.38
C LYS A 4 -22.67 -31.15 47.00
N LYS A 5 -21.55 -31.41 46.34
CA LYS A 5 -20.46 -30.47 46.08
C LYS A 5 -19.30 -31.21 45.41
N SER A 6 -19.20 -31.12 44.09
CA SER A 6 -17.94 -30.81 43.40
C SER A 6 -18.19 -30.85 41.88
N PHE A 7 -18.99 -29.90 41.40
CA PHE A 7 -19.16 -29.64 39.96
C PHE A 7 -18.32 -28.41 39.57
N PHE A 8 -17.11 -28.28 40.14
CA PHE A 8 -16.35 -27.02 40.09
C PHE A 8 -14.85 -27.19 39.88
N LEU A 9 -14.41 -28.25 39.20
CA LEU A 9 -12.98 -28.48 38.93
C LEU A 9 -12.72 -29.17 37.58
N PHE A 10 -13.54 -28.85 36.56
CA PHE A 10 -13.34 -29.35 35.19
C PHE A 10 -13.32 -28.25 34.12
N ILE A 11 -13.23 -26.96 34.51
CA ILE A 11 -13.31 -25.80 33.58
C ILE A 11 -12.08 -24.86 33.72
N ILE A 12 -10.93 -25.35 34.19
CA ILE A 12 -9.70 -24.53 34.28
C ILE A 12 -8.53 -25.11 33.46
N LEU A 13 -8.71 -26.26 32.81
CA LEU A 13 -7.63 -26.95 32.05
C LEU A 13 -7.76 -26.88 30.52
N LEU A 14 -8.68 -26.06 29.99
CA LEU A 14 -8.87 -25.88 28.54
C LEU A 14 -8.65 -24.43 28.05
N GLY A 15 -8.12 -23.55 28.90
CA GLY A 15 -8.24 -22.09 28.68
C GLY A 15 -6.98 -21.30 28.32
N LEU A 16 -5.80 -21.90 28.13
CA LEU A 16 -4.55 -21.12 28.05
C LEU A 16 -3.54 -21.57 26.96
N SER A 17 -3.98 -22.32 25.94
CA SER A 17 -3.09 -22.71 24.83
C SER A 17 -3.22 -21.82 23.60
N ASP A 18 -4.31 -21.07 23.45
CA ASP A 18 -4.41 -20.04 22.43
C ASP A 18 -3.75 -18.76 22.95
N LEU A 19 -2.48 -18.87 23.34
CA LEU A 19 -1.55 -17.76 23.21
C LEU A 19 -1.58 -17.42 21.72
N LEU A 20 -2.43 -16.44 21.42
CA LEU A 20 -2.53 -15.71 20.17
C LEU A 20 -1.10 -15.54 19.66
N SER A 21 -0.74 -16.43 18.73
CA SER A 21 0.29 -16.09 17.77
C SER A 21 -0.32 -14.92 17.04
N ALA A 22 -0.02 -13.71 17.51
CA ALA A 22 0.03 -12.53 16.67
C ALA A 22 1.07 -12.86 15.60
N GLN A 23 0.66 -13.69 14.63
CA GLN A 23 1.32 -13.83 13.36
C GLN A 23 1.23 -12.44 12.79
N LYS A 24 2.27 -11.64 13.01
CA LYS A 24 2.56 -10.45 12.21
C LYS A 24 2.46 -10.97 10.79
N LYS A 25 1.32 -10.71 10.15
CA LYS A 25 1.05 -11.14 8.78
C LYS A 25 2.10 -10.41 7.97
N THR A 26 3.20 -11.07 7.68
CA THR A 26 4.30 -10.48 6.90
C THR A 26 3.72 -10.28 5.52
N GLU A 27 3.17 -9.09 5.31
CA GLU A 27 2.49 -8.76 4.07
C GLU A 27 3.52 -8.88 2.95
N LYS A 28 3.15 -9.64 1.92
CA LYS A 28 4.04 -9.90 0.79
C LYS A 28 4.41 -8.55 0.17
N ASP A 29 5.70 -8.30 0.01
CA ASP A 29 6.17 -7.11 -0.67
C ASP A 29 5.78 -7.17 -2.16
N ILE A 30 4.83 -6.31 -2.53
CA ILE A 30 4.37 -6.16 -3.93
C ILE A 30 5.07 -5.00 -4.65
N TRP A 31 5.82 -4.17 -3.93
CA TRP A 31 6.34 -2.89 -4.41
C TRP A 31 7.80 -2.94 -4.83
N SER A 32 8.63 -3.78 -4.24
CA SER A 32 10.05 -3.84 -4.65
C SER A 32 10.19 -4.34 -6.08
N GLY A 33 11.00 -3.66 -6.89
CA GLY A 33 11.30 -4.03 -8.27
C GLY A 33 11.75 -2.84 -9.12
N THR A 34 12.01 -3.13 -10.40
CA THR A 34 12.34 -2.11 -11.39
C THR A 34 11.11 -1.84 -12.27
N TYR A 35 10.73 -0.57 -12.38
CA TYR A 35 9.54 -0.14 -13.11
C TYR A 35 9.95 0.75 -14.28
N MET A 36 9.53 0.39 -15.48
CA MET A 36 9.59 1.31 -16.62
C MET A 36 8.43 2.30 -16.51
N VAL A 37 8.75 3.59 -16.59
CA VAL A 37 7.76 4.66 -16.61
C VAL A 37 7.40 4.95 -18.05
N ASN A 38 6.14 4.73 -18.40
CA ASN A 38 5.66 4.91 -19.76
C ASN A 38 4.57 5.99 -19.81
N GLU A 39 4.89 7.10 -20.46
CA GLU A 39 3.91 8.12 -20.78
C GLU A 39 3.10 7.69 -22.01
N ILE A 40 1.79 7.90 -21.96
CA ILE A 40 0.88 7.60 -23.06
C ILE A 40 0.37 8.91 -23.64
N SER A 41 0.73 9.19 -24.89
CA SER A 41 0.24 10.37 -25.61
C SER A 41 -0.29 9.95 -26.98
N LYS A 42 -1.55 10.28 -27.26
CA LYS A 42 -2.25 9.94 -28.53
C LYS A 42 -2.12 8.45 -28.92
N GLY A 43 -2.16 7.56 -27.92
CA GLY A 43 -2.04 6.11 -28.12
C GLY A 43 -0.62 5.58 -28.29
N VAL A 44 0.39 6.46 -28.36
CA VAL A 44 1.80 6.08 -28.40
C VAL A 44 2.35 6.04 -26.99
N SER A 45 2.99 4.92 -26.64
CA SER A 45 3.68 4.74 -25.37
C SER A 45 5.16 5.06 -25.53
N ARG A 46 5.70 5.92 -24.66
CA ARG A 46 7.12 6.26 -24.62
C ARG A 46 7.65 6.04 -23.21
N THR A 47 8.72 5.27 -23.07
CA THR A 47 9.44 5.16 -21.81
C THR A 47 10.21 6.47 -21.55
N THR A 48 9.95 7.11 -20.41
CA THR A 48 10.58 8.39 -20.04
C THR A 48 11.43 8.31 -18.77
N ASP A 49 11.37 7.20 -18.04
CA ASP A 49 12.18 6.94 -16.85
C ASP A 49 12.21 5.44 -16.51
N THR A 50 13.06 5.06 -15.57
CA THR A 50 13.04 3.80 -14.86
C THR A 50 13.14 4.08 -13.36
N LEU A 51 12.21 3.52 -12.58
CA LEU A 51 12.22 3.60 -11.12
C LEU A 51 12.76 2.29 -10.55
N GLU A 52 13.62 2.40 -9.55
CA GLU A 52 14.00 1.27 -8.69
C GLU A 52 13.35 1.46 -7.33
N VAL A 53 12.48 0.53 -6.95
CA VAL A 53 11.81 0.51 -5.64
C VAL A 53 12.36 -0.66 -4.85
N SER A 54 12.69 -0.45 -3.57
CA SER A 54 13.26 -1.49 -2.71
C SER A 54 12.81 -1.31 -1.27
N ARG A 55 12.40 -2.39 -0.60
CA ARG A 55 12.08 -2.38 0.83
C ARG A 55 13.29 -1.90 1.62
N ILE A 56 13.06 -0.97 2.54
CA ILE A 56 14.06 -0.54 3.53
C ILE A 56 13.56 -0.90 4.93
N LYS A 57 14.37 -0.57 5.94
CA LYS A 57 13.97 -0.74 7.34
C LYS A 57 12.66 0.02 7.59
N ASP A 58 11.74 -0.61 8.31
CA ASP A 58 10.53 0.04 8.79
C ASP A 58 10.89 1.30 9.61
N ALA A 59 10.00 2.29 9.56
CA ALA A 59 10.16 3.52 10.32
C ALA A 59 10.19 3.24 11.82
N ASP A 60 10.98 4.02 12.56
CA ASP A 60 10.90 4.05 14.02
C ASP A 60 9.69 4.91 14.40
N PRO A 61 8.73 4.40 15.20
CA PRO A 61 7.57 5.18 15.64
C PRO A 61 7.95 6.51 16.31
N ARG A 62 9.14 6.59 16.90
CA ARG A 62 9.64 7.81 17.58
C ARG A 62 10.10 8.89 16.60
N ASP A 63 10.36 8.52 15.35
CA ASP A 63 10.90 9.39 14.31
C ASP A 63 9.83 9.80 13.26
N ILE A 64 8.57 9.42 13.46
CA ILE A 64 7.45 9.73 12.55
C ILE A 64 6.29 10.40 13.31
N PRO A 65 5.40 11.13 12.61
CA PRO A 65 4.18 11.64 13.22
C PRO A 65 3.29 10.50 13.72
N ALA A 66 2.56 10.75 14.81
CA ALA A 66 1.61 9.79 15.40
C ALA A 66 0.56 9.29 14.38
N SER A 67 0.18 10.14 13.43
CA SER A 67 -0.74 9.79 12.34
C SER A 67 -0.20 8.71 11.40
N GLU A 68 1.10 8.42 11.40
CA GLU A 68 1.73 7.39 10.56
C GLU A 68 2.06 6.09 11.31
N GLU A 69 1.84 6.03 12.64
CA GLU A 69 2.28 4.90 13.47
C GLU A 69 1.54 3.59 13.15
N SER A 70 0.35 3.67 12.55
CA SER A 70 -0.43 2.50 12.12
C SER A 70 0.24 1.72 10.99
N ASP A 71 1.16 2.34 10.24
CA ASP A 71 1.95 1.66 9.21
C ASP A 71 3.40 2.16 9.11
N LEU A 72 4.30 1.34 9.61
CA LEU A 72 5.74 1.61 9.64
C LEU A 72 6.48 1.13 8.38
N ALA A 73 5.82 0.43 7.45
CA ALA A 73 6.48 -0.11 6.28
C ALA A 73 7.05 1.01 5.40
N ARG A 74 8.32 0.87 4.97
CA ARG A 74 8.99 1.86 4.13
C ARG A 74 9.73 1.18 2.97
N TRP A 75 9.73 1.87 1.84
CA TRP A 75 10.57 1.54 0.68
C TRP A 75 11.40 2.76 0.32
N SER A 76 12.48 2.54 -0.40
CA SER A 76 13.15 3.60 -1.13
C SER A 76 12.83 3.51 -2.61
N MET A 77 12.69 4.65 -3.25
CA MET A 77 12.48 4.79 -4.68
C MET A 77 13.54 5.71 -5.28
N THR A 78 14.17 5.27 -6.37
CA THR A 78 15.16 6.05 -7.11
C THR A 78 14.77 6.14 -8.57
N SER A 79 14.75 7.36 -9.12
CA SER A 79 14.58 7.63 -10.55
C SER A 79 15.92 7.54 -11.28
N LYS A 80 15.95 6.89 -12.45
CA LYS A 80 17.16 6.80 -13.29
C LYS A 80 17.29 7.97 -14.27
N ARG A 81 16.24 8.75 -14.50
CA ARG A 81 16.20 9.91 -15.43
C ARG A 81 17.36 10.88 -15.20
N ASP A 82 17.66 11.18 -13.94
CA ASP A 82 18.73 12.12 -13.54
C ASP A 82 19.99 11.41 -13.00
N GLY A 83 20.25 10.21 -13.50
CA GLY A 83 21.45 9.44 -13.16
C GLY A 83 21.37 8.70 -11.83
N GLY A 84 20.17 8.51 -11.24
CA GLY A 84 20.00 7.68 -10.05
C GLY A 84 20.45 8.31 -8.74
N LYS A 85 20.63 9.64 -8.72
CA LYS A 85 21.17 10.35 -7.56
C LYS A 85 20.11 10.62 -6.49
N ASP A 86 18.88 10.87 -6.92
CA ASP A 86 17.80 11.22 -6.01
C ASP A 86 17.07 9.97 -5.56
N LYS A 87 17.14 9.73 -4.25
CA LYS A 87 16.47 8.64 -3.55
C LYS A 87 15.45 9.24 -2.61
N MET A 88 14.21 8.82 -2.73
CA MET A 88 13.13 9.19 -1.81
C MET A 88 12.66 8.00 -1.00
N THR A 89 12.17 8.26 0.20
CA THR A 89 11.45 7.26 1.00
C THR A 89 9.99 7.29 0.62
N VAL A 90 9.40 6.12 0.41
CA VAL A 90 7.98 5.95 0.11
C VAL A 90 7.33 5.04 1.15
N LYS A 91 6.05 5.27 1.42
CA LYS A 91 5.22 4.55 2.40
C LYS A 91 3.93 4.12 1.76
N ARG A 92 3.13 3.24 2.37
CA ARG A 92 1.79 2.97 1.85
C ARG A 92 0.86 4.14 2.12
N PHE A 93 -0.18 4.25 1.32
CA PHE A 93 -1.35 5.04 1.67
C PHE A 93 -1.88 4.54 3.01
N LEU A 94 -2.07 5.47 3.95
CA LEU A 94 -2.59 5.16 5.26
C LEU A 94 -4.09 4.87 5.17
N PHE A 95 -4.48 3.77 5.79
CA PHE A 95 -5.86 3.37 5.91
C PHE A 95 -6.08 2.80 7.32
N ASP A 96 -6.54 3.67 8.21
CA ASP A 96 -6.84 3.42 9.60
C ASP A 96 -8.15 4.11 9.97
N VAL A 97 -9.23 3.32 9.92
CA VAL A 97 -10.60 3.79 10.17
C VAL A 97 -10.78 4.19 11.65
N GLU A 98 -10.00 3.63 12.56
CA GLU A 98 -10.09 3.96 14.00
C GLU A 98 -9.51 5.34 14.29
N ASN A 99 -8.50 5.76 13.51
CA ASN A 99 -7.81 7.04 13.62
C ASN A 99 -8.18 8.03 12.49
N ASP A 100 -9.37 7.88 11.89
CA ASP A 100 -9.92 8.76 10.83
C ASP A 100 -8.93 9.03 9.67
N SER A 101 -8.13 8.02 9.33
CA SER A 101 -7.11 8.10 8.29
C SER A 101 -7.53 7.26 7.09
N ASP A 102 -7.97 7.91 6.02
CA ASP A 102 -8.30 7.25 4.75
C ASP A 102 -7.70 8.03 3.57
N ALA A 103 -6.44 7.72 3.25
CA ALA A 103 -5.75 8.33 2.11
C ALA A 103 -6.38 7.96 0.75
N TYR A 104 -7.21 6.92 0.69
CA TYR A 104 -7.92 6.54 -0.54
C TYR A 104 -9.16 7.38 -0.78
N GLN A 105 -9.70 8.04 0.25
CA GLN A 105 -10.90 8.87 0.16
C GLN A 105 -10.72 10.04 -0.81
N GLU A 106 -9.54 10.66 -0.82
CA GLU A 106 -9.21 11.79 -1.71
C GLU A 106 -9.41 11.44 -3.19
N PHE A 107 -9.17 10.19 -3.55
CA PHE A 107 -9.30 9.68 -4.92
C PHE A 107 -10.62 8.97 -5.17
N GLY A 108 -11.50 8.84 -4.17
CA GLY A 108 -12.74 8.07 -4.25
C GLY A 108 -12.52 6.55 -4.28
N TRP A 109 -11.40 6.07 -3.71
CA TRP A 109 -10.97 4.67 -3.80
C TRP A 109 -11.17 3.84 -2.53
N THR A 110 -11.74 4.43 -1.47
CA THR A 110 -11.99 3.75 -0.19
C THR A 110 -12.60 2.35 -0.38
N ASP A 111 -13.67 2.24 -1.17
CA ASP A 111 -14.36 0.96 -1.36
C ASP A 111 -13.57 -0.02 -2.24
N LEU A 112 -12.78 0.48 -3.19
CA LEU A 112 -11.86 -0.36 -3.97
C LEU A 112 -10.77 -0.94 -3.07
N HIS A 113 -10.23 -0.13 -2.15
CA HIS A 113 -9.20 -0.57 -1.22
C HIS A 113 -9.76 -1.59 -0.21
N LYS A 114 -10.92 -1.31 0.39
CA LYS A 114 -11.64 -2.25 1.26
C LYS A 114 -11.94 -3.59 0.57
N ALA A 115 -12.20 -3.57 -0.73
CA ALA A 115 -12.39 -4.77 -1.54
C ALA A 115 -11.08 -5.46 -1.99
N GLY A 116 -9.91 -4.95 -1.60
CA GLY A 116 -8.60 -5.46 -1.99
C GLY A 116 -8.27 -5.26 -3.48
N LYS A 117 -8.94 -4.33 -4.16
CA LYS A 117 -8.81 -4.09 -5.61
C LYS A 117 -7.80 -3.01 -5.96
N ILE A 118 -7.39 -2.20 -4.99
CA ILE A 118 -6.36 -1.18 -5.19
C ILE A 118 -5.51 -1.04 -3.93
N ASN A 119 -4.22 -0.87 -4.13
CA ASN A 119 -3.27 -0.46 -3.10
C ASN A 119 -2.39 0.63 -3.68
N CYS A 120 -1.89 1.55 -2.84
CA CYS A 120 -1.00 2.62 -3.28
C CYS A 120 0.16 2.83 -2.30
N ILE A 121 1.30 3.29 -2.83
CA ILE A 121 2.42 3.87 -2.08
C ILE A 121 2.62 5.33 -2.46
N ASP A 122 3.04 6.11 -1.47
CA ASP A 122 3.18 7.55 -1.46
C ASP A 122 4.65 7.97 -1.33
N GLY A 123 5.13 8.74 -2.31
CA GLY A 123 6.42 9.44 -2.30
C GLY A 123 6.31 10.97 -2.24
N GLY A 124 5.20 11.51 -1.72
CA GLY A 124 4.91 12.93 -1.55
C GLY A 124 4.31 13.58 -2.81
N HIS A 125 5.09 13.66 -3.89
CA HIS A 125 4.64 14.25 -5.16
C HIS A 125 4.37 13.22 -6.26
N PHE A 126 4.62 11.95 -5.97
CA PHE A 126 4.41 10.83 -6.87
C PHE A 126 3.86 9.64 -6.09
N PHE A 127 2.77 9.08 -6.60
CA PHE A 127 2.15 7.88 -6.04
C PHE A 127 2.30 6.72 -7.03
N ILE A 128 2.50 5.51 -6.53
CA ILE A 128 2.40 4.28 -7.33
C ILE A 128 1.21 3.49 -6.81
N CYS A 129 0.27 3.17 -7.70
CA CYS A 129 -0.89 2.37 -7.37
C CYS A 129 -0.90 1.07 -8.17
N GLN A 130 -1.39 0.00 -7.54
CA GLN A 130 -1.56 -1.31 -8.14
C GLN A 130 -3.02 -1.74 -8.03
N THR A 131 -3.59 -2.18 -9.15
CA THR A 131 -4.92 -2.73 -9.31
C THR A 131 -4.89 -3.93 -10.28
N GLN A 132 -6.05 -4.37 -10.77
CA GLN A 132 -6.13 -5.41 -11.78
C GLN A 132 -5.65 -4.89 -13.15
N PRO A 133 -4.87 -5.68 -13.91
CA PRO A 133 -4.54 -5.36 -15.30
C PRO A 133 -5.79 -5.16 -16.15
N ASN A 134 -5.66 -4.37 -17.23
CA ASN A 134 -6.74 -4.10 -18.19
C ASN A 134 -8.01 -3.53 -17.55
N THR A 135 -7.86 -2.63 -16.58
CA THR A 135 -8.97 -2.04 -15.82
C THR A 135 -8.94 -0.51 -15.94
N ALA A 136 -10.13 0.08 -16.00
CA ALA A 136 -10.30 1.52 -15.90
C ALA A 136 -10.38 1.93 -14.42
N VAL A 137 -9.57 2.90 -14.02
CA VAL A 137 -9.58 3.51 -12.69
C VAL A 137 -10.08 4.92 -12.84
N THR A 138 -11.09 5.29 -12.05
CA THR A 138 -11.63 6.65 -11.99
C THR A 138 -11.01 7.39 -10.83
N PHE A 139 -10.63 8.65 -11.02
CA PHE A 139 -10.09 9.52 -9.98
C PHE A 139 -10.81 10.87 -9.98
N GLY A 140 -10.99 11.42 -8.78
CA GLY A 140 -11.76 12.64 -8.59
C GLY A 140 -13.21 12.48 -9.04
N LYS A 141 -13.77 13.50 -9.70
CA LYS A 141 -15.18 13.47 -10.10
C LYS A 141 -15.44 12.74 -11.41
N ASP A 142 -14.55 12.84 -12.41
CA ASP A 142 -14.83 12.33 -13.77
C ASP A 142 -13.59 11.87 -14.56
N GLU A 143 -12.38 11.91 -14.00
CA GLU A 143 -11.18 11.49 -14.75
C GLU A 143 -11.05 9.97 -14.72
N THR A 144 -10.91 9.35 -15.88
CA THR A 144 -10.75 7.89 -15.98
C THR A 144 -9.51 7.55 -16.76
N TYR A 145 -8.74 6.59 -16.25
CA TYR A 145 -7.55 6.06 -16.90
C TYR A 145 -7.58 4.55 -16.99
N PHE A 146 -7.25 4.06 -18.18
CA PHE A 146 -7.16 2.64 -18.43
C PHE A 146 -5.71 2.17 -18.26
N THR A 147 -5.46 1.35 -17.24
CA THR A 147 -4.15 0.72 -17.04
C THR A 147 -4.12 -0.67 -17.66
N LYS A 148 -3.07 -0.96 -18.43
CA LYS A 148 -2.90 -2.26 -19.11
C LYS A 148 -2.23 -3.28 -18.20
N THR A 149 -1.21 -2.84 -17.47
CA THR A 149 -0.39 -3.62 -16.55
C THR A 149 -1.04 -3.77 -15.18
N GLY A 150 -1.98 -2.88 -14.83
CA GLY A 150 -2.53 -2.79 -13.49
C GLY A 150 -1.62 -2.02 -12.53
N ILE A 151 -0.54 -1.40 -13.00
CA ILE A 151 0.33 -0.55 -12.19
C ILE A 151 0.46 0.80 -12.88
N PHE A 152 0.19 1.87 -12.14
CA PHE A 152 0.23 3.23 -12.67
C PHE A 152 0.80 4.18 -11.64
N GLY A 153 1.39 5.26 -12.14
CA GLY A 153 1.94 6.35 -11.34
C GLY A 153 1.11 7.60 -11.49
N ILE A 154 0.92 8.36 -10.41
CA ILE A 154 0.27 9.67 -10.45
C ILE A 154 1.26 10.73 -9.99
N TRP A 155 1.52 11.70 -10.86
CA TRP A 155 2.20 12.95 -10.51
C TRP A 155 1.16 14.05 -10.33
N LEU A 156 1.14 14.69 -9.16
CA LEU A 156 0.17 15.74 -8.80
C LEU A 156 0.10 16.92 -9.79
N HIS A 157 1.13 17.13 -10.63
CA HIS A 157 1.18 18.21 -11.63
C HIS A 157 1.40 17.74 -13.07
N TYR A 158 1.67 16.45 -13.30
CA TYR A 158 2.04 15.91 -14.61
C TYR A 158 1.10 14.79 -15.09
N GLY A 159 0.11 14.41 -14.27
CA GLY A 159 -0.90 13.42 -14.63
C GLY A 159 -0.43 11.99 -14.40
N VAL A 160 -1.05 11.06 -15.14
CA VAL A 160 -0.93 9.62 -14.91
C VAL A 160 -0.02 8.97 -15.94
N VAL A 161 0.79 8.02 -15.47
CA VAL A 161 1.65 7.18 -16.32
C VAL A 161 1.42 5.71 -16.08
N GLU A 162 1.73 4.92 -17.10
CA GLU A 162 1.70 3.47 -16.99
C GLU A 162 3.05 2.99 -16.45
N LEU A 163 3.04 2.10 -15.46
CA LEU A 163 4.24 1.51 -14.91
C LEU A 163 4.33 0.04 -15.29
N GLN A 164 5.41 -0.36 -15.93
CA GLN A 164 5.65 -1.77 -16.23
C GLN A 164 6.76 -2.30 -15.34
N LYS A 165 6.42 -3.21 -14.43
CA LYS A 165 7.39 -3.93 -13.61
C LYS A 165 8.15 -4.93 -14.48
N LYS A 166 9.49 -4.90 -14.43
CA LYS A 166 10.39 -5.87 -15.10
C LYS A 166 10.50 -7.17 -14.33
#